data_AF-A0A3A9GH31-F1
#
_entry.id   AF-A0A3A9GH31-F1
#
_cell.length_a   1.000
_cell.length_b   1.000
_cell.length_c   1.000
_cell.angle_alpha   90.00
_cell.angle_beta   90.00
_cell.angle_gamma   90.00
#
_symmetry.space_group_name_H-M   'P 1'
#
loop_
_entity.id
_entity.type
_entity.pdbx_description
1 polymer ?
#
loop_
_entity_poly.entity_id
_entity_poly.type
_entity_poly.pdbx_seq_one_letter_code
_entity_poly.pdbx_strand_id
1 'polypeptide(L)'
;MDIGKQDRKISELRNNLEQRRTNLTEIEINLREQYESELSEKDSQILQAQNLAQAWKKKAEKAEQDMSQMEQSYFLQISGLKSEIQNLSGKIVKLNGADVVLLEYERLKRQNEELQRSERKAREEVEKEVAHVKSEYCQKEQEMDRLITDAEQEKQKALSLQSVVQKLTDQKAKRLTEDNRRQWQVWYQAKKAAMQGYVGVLTMICFVITGLSVIRQKVFCEDVIDFFRGFGKVIQILAVRIHSIILSLAEVSKNVSNDMVAVILKWMMVVLLWIMPVALIGFGIYKFWEKYGEDIRKGLDVWNCSVGVVALVGLVYFGDYMKEIVSINLFGMWLLVDVLLILAGWYVWGCKKYRGLC
;
A
#
# COMPACT_ATOMS: atom_id res chain seq x y z
N MET A 1 217.47 52.12 18.64
CA MET A 1 216.53 51.77 19.73
C MET A 1 215.16 51.60 19.08
N ASP A 2 214.63 50.38 19.15
CA ASP A 2 213.64 49.80 18.23
C ASP A 2 212.20 49.93 18.78
N ILE A 3 211.49 51.01 18.43
CA ILE A 3 210.12 51.34 18.93
C ILE A 3 209.11 51.54 17.78
N GLY A 4 209.55 51.63 16.52
CA GLY A 4 208.67 51.93 15.37
C GLY A 4 207.78 50.77 14.88
N LYS A 5 208.05 49.51 15.27
CA LYS A 5 207.29 48.34 14.81
C LYS A 5 206.05 48.02 15.65
N GLN A 6 205.96 48.54 16.88
CA GLN A 6 204.89 48.19 17.82
C GLN A 6 203.61 49.02 17.58
N ASP A 7 203.75 50.26 17.09
CA ASP A 7 202.62 51.19 16.93
C ASP A 7 201.67 50.82 15.79
N ARG A 8 202.22 50.22 14.71
CA ARG A 8 201.41 49.80 13.55
C ARG A 8 200.42 48.67 13.92
N LYS A 9 200.85 47.74 14.77
CA LYS A 9 200.05 46.59 15.24
C LYS A 9 198.90 47.00 16.16
N ILE A 10 199.09 48.08 16.93
CA ILE A 10 198.04 48.60 17.83
C ILE A 10 196.92 49.28 17.03
N SER A 11 197.24 49.97 15.93
CA SER A 11 196.23 50.62 15.08
C SER A 11 195.32 49.61 14.35
N GLU A 12 195.88 48.49 13.89
CA GLU A 12 195.13 47.43 13.19
C GLU A 12 194.16 46.69 14.12
N LEU A 13 194.59 46.43 15.36
CA LEU A 13 193.75 45.79 16.38
C LEU A 13 192.57 46.66 16.80
N ARG A 14 192.76 48.00 16.87
CA ARG A 14 191.69 48.93 17.23
C ARG A 14 190.59 48.97 16.16
N ASN A 15 190.97 49.03 14.88
CA ASN A 15 190.01 49.14 13.78
C ASN A 15 189.17 47.85 13.64
N ASN A 16 189.79 46.68 13.83
CA ASN A 16 189.08 45.39 13.83
C ASN A 16 188.07 45.26 14.97
N LEU A 17 188.37 45.81 16.15
CA LEU A 17 187.46 45.80 17.30
C LEU A 17 186.26 46.72 17.09
N GLU A 18 186.44 47.90 16.49
CA GLU A 18 185.32 48.80 16.16
C GLU A 18 184.39 48.22 15.11
N GLN A 19 184.94 47.57 14.07
CA GLN A 19 184.13 46.89 13.06
C GLN A 19 183.35 45.70 13.64
N ARG A 20 183.94 44.95 14.58
CA ARG A 20 183.23 43.83 15.22
C ARG A 20 182.11 44.32 16.15
N ARG A 21 182.26 45.49 16.76
CA ARG A 21 181.25 46.10 17.64
C ARG A 21 180.03 46.59 16.87
N THR A 22 180.24 47.23 15.72
CA THR A 22 179.16 47.75 14.85
C THR A 22 178.30 46.62 14.29
N ASN A 23 178.93 45.54 13.80
CA ASN A 23 178.20 44.36 13.33
C ASN A 23 177.39 43.69 14.44
N LEU A 24 177.89 43.65 15.68
CA LEU A 24 177.17 43.05 16.80
C LEU A 24 175.90 43.84 17.15
N THR A 25 175.98 45.17 17.17
CA THR A 25 174.83 46.04 17.43
C THR A 25 173.75 45.97 16.36
N GLU A 26 174.15 45.80 15.09
CA GLU A 26 173.20 45.67 13.98
C GLU A 26 172.41 44.34 14.06
N ILE A 27 173.08 43.26 14.46
CA ILE A 27 172.44 41.95 14.68
C ILE A 27 171.45 42.01 15.86
N GLU A 28 171.79 42.71 16.95
CA GLU A 28 170.90 42.86 18.12
C GLU A 28 169.60 43.62 17.80
N ILE A 29 169.69 44.69 17.00
CA ILE A 29 168.50 45.49 16.63
C ILE A 29 167.56 44.67 15.74
N ASN A 30 168.12 43.97 14.75
CA ASN A 30 167.32 43.17 13.81
C ASN A 30 166.59 42.00 14.49
N LEU A 31 167.24 41.34 15.47
CA LEU A 31 166.61 40.27 16.26
C LEU A 31 165.45 40.80 17.13
N ARG A 32 165.57 42.03 17.65
CA ARG A 32 164.53 42.64 18.50
C ARG A 32 163.30 43.04 17.69
N GLU A 33 163.48 43.65 16.51
CA GLU A 33 162.36 43.98 15.61
C GLU A 33 161.60 42.73 15.16
N GLN A 34 162.31 41.64 14.83
CA GLN A 34 161.67 40.39 14.44
C GLN A 34 160.84 39.77 15.60
N TYR A 35 161.36 39.84 16.82
CA TYR A 35 160.66 39.33 18.01
C TYR A 35 159.40 40.14 18.35
N GLU A 36 159.45 41.47 18.22
CA GLU A 36 158.28 42.32 18.47
C GLU A 36 157.20 42.17 17.40
N SER A 37 157.57 41.97 16.14
CA SER A 37 156.63 41.70 15.04
C SER A 37 155.90 40.35 15.23
N GLU A 38 156.60 39.27 15.60
CA GLU A 38 155.97 37.96 15.85
C GLU A 38 155.02 37.99 17.06
N LEU A 39 155.35 38.77 18.09
CA LEU A 39 154.50 38.89 19.29
C LEU A 39 153.19 39.61 18.97
N SER A 40 153.25 40.71 18.20
CA SER A 40 152.06 41.47 17.79
C SER A 40 151.12 40.66 16.89
N GLU A 41 151.67 39.85 15.98
CA GLU A 41 150.86 38.98 15.12
C GLU A 41 150.15 37.88 15.91
N LYS A 42 150.85 37.27 16.89
CA LYS A 42 150.25 36.23 17.75
C LYS A 42 149.15 36.77 18.65
N ASP A 43 149.29 37.96 19.21
CA ASP A 43 148.23 38.59 20.02
C ASP A 43 146.96 38.88 19.20
N SER A 44 147.12 39.29 17.92
CA SER A 44 145.99 39.50 17.01
C SER A 44 145.22 38.20 16.70
N GLN A 45 145.94 37.09 16.49
CA GLN A 45 145.34 35.78 16.24
C GLN A 45 144.59 35.23 17.47
N ILE A 46 145.13 35.44 18.67
CA ILE A 46 144.49 35.04 19.93
C ILE A 46 143.16 35.81 20.11
N LEU A 47 143.15 37.11 19.86
CA LEU A 47 141.95 37.94 20.01
C LEU A 47 140.84 37.54 19.01
N GLN A 48 141.20 37.20 17.78
CA GLN A 48 140.24 36.68 16.79
C GLN A 48 139.65 35.34 17.21
N ALA A 49 140.48 34.40 17.68
CA ALA A 49 140.02 33.10 18.14
C ALA A 49 139.05 33.23 19.34
N GLN A 50 139.32 34.15 20.26
CA GLN A 50 138.47 34.41 21.42
C GLN A 50 137.09 34.97 21.04
N ASN A 51 137.04 35.91 20.08
CA ASN A 51 135.77 36.46 19.58
C ASN A 51 134.94 35.39 18.84
N LEU A 52 135.58 34.52 18.05
CA LEU A 52 134.90 33.43 17.35
C LEU A 52 134.29 32.43 18.35
N ALA A 53 135.03 32.07 19.40
CA ALA A 53 134.54 31.18 20.47
C ALA A 53 133.32 31.76 21.21
N GLN A 54 133.32 33.07 21.51
CA GLN A 54 132.17 33.73 22.13
C GLN A 54 130.94 33.76 21.20
N ALA A 55 131.13 33.96 19.90
CA ALA A 55 130.04 33.92 18.92
C ALA A 55 129.39 32.53 18.84
N TRP A 56 130.20 31.47 18.82
CA TRP A 56 129.71 30.08 18.86
C TRP A 56 128.98 29.75 20.15
N LYS A 57 129.48 30.22 21.30
CA LYS A 57 128.81 30.05 22.59
C LYS A 57 127.40 30.66 22.59
N LYS A 58 127.25 31.90 22.13
CA LYS A 58 125.92 32.55 22.02
C LYS A 58 124.97 31.82 21.07
N LYS A 59 125.49 31.23 19.99
CA LYS A 59 124.68 30.47 19.03
C LYS A 59 124.19 29.14 19.63
N ALA A 60 125.02 28.47 20.43
CA ALA A 60 124.64 27.25 21.13
C ALA A 60 123.57 27.52 22.21
N GLU A 61 123.74 28.55 23.04
CA GLU A 61 122.75 28.94 24.06
C GLU A 61 121.37 29.24 23.44
N LYS A 62 121.35 29.93 22.28
CA LYS A 62 120.09 30.22 21.57
C LYS A 62 119.41 28.95 21.03
N ALA A 63 120.18 28.01 20.48
CA ALA A 63 119.63 26.75 19.95
C ALA A 63 119.05 25.86 21.06
N GLU A 64 119.67 25.84 22.24
CA GLU A 64 119.18 25.10 23.40
C GLU A 64 117.86 25.68 23.92
N GLN A 65 117.75 27.01 23.96
CA GLN A 65 116.51 27.68 24.36
C GLN A 65 115.36 27.40 23.38
N ASP A 66 115.62 27.50 22.07
CA ASP A 66 114.61 27.20 21.03
C ASP A 66 114.15 25.73 21.09
N MET A 67 115.07 24.80 21.35
CA MET A 67 114.78 23.37 21.48
C MET A 67 113.91 23.08 22.71
N SER A 68 114.24 23.67 23.87
CA SER A 68 113.44 23.52 25.09
C SER A 68 112.01 24.06 24.92
N GLN A 69 111.86 25.21 24.25
CA GLN A 69 110.54 25.79 23.98
C GLN A 69 109.71 24.90 23.03
N MET A 70 110.35 24.29 22.03
CA MET A 70 109.70 23.38 21.10
C MET A 70 109.25 22.07 21.79
N GLU A 71 110.08 21.49 22.65
CA GLU A 71 109.72 20.30 23.43
C GLU A 71 108.50 20.56 24.33
N GLN A 72 108.46 21.71 25.02
CA GLN A 72 107.29 22.08 25.82
C GLN A 72 106.03 22.21 24.97
N SER A 73 106.13 22.82 23.78
CA SER A 73 105.00 22.95 22.85
C SER A 73 104.48 21.59 22.40
N TYR A 74 105.36 20.66 22.02
CA TYR A 74 104.96 19.31 21.62
C TYR A 74 104.38 18.52 22.78
N PHE A 75 104.92 18.64 23.99
CA PHE A 75 104.38 17.99 25.18
C PHE A 75 102.95 18.43 25.47
N LEU A 76 102.65 19.73 25.36
CA LEU A 76 101.30 20.27 25.52
C LEU A 76 100.34 19.73 24.47
N GLN A 77 100.76 19.69 23.20
CA GLN A 77 99.94 19.16 22.10
C GLN A 77 99.64 17.66 22.26
N ILE A 78 100.65 16.86 22.62
CA ILE A 78 100.50 15.42 22.85
C ILE A 78 99.56 15.16 24.04
N SER A 79 99.70 15.93 25.11
CA SER A 79 98.83 15.83 26.29
C SER A 79 97.37 16.15 25.94
N GLY A 80 97.14 17.21 25.15
CA GLY A 80 95.82 17.58 24.64
C GLY A 80 95.17 16.46 23.83
N LEU A 81 95.86 15.95 22.82
CA LEU A 81 95.38 14.84 21.98
C LEU A 81 95.07 13.58 22.81
N LYS A 82 95.93 13.25 23.78
CA LYS A 82 95.72 12.09 24.66
C LYS A 82 94.42 12.21 25.47
N SER A 83 94.13 13.41 25.99
CA SER A 83 92.89 13.65 26.74
C SER A 83 91.64 13.53 25.87
N GLU A 84 91.71 13.97 24.61
CA GLU A 84 90.60 13.91 23.67
C GLU A 84 90.30 12.48 23.24
N ILE A 85 91.34 11.67 22.97
CA ILE A 85 91.20 10.24 22.68
C ILE A 85 90.56 9.50 23.86
N GLN A 86 90.96 9.79 25.10
CA GLN A 86 90.35 9.18 26.29
C GLN A 86 88.87 9.55 26.43
N ASN A 87 88.50 10.80 26.18
CA ASN A 87 87.10 11.25 26.21
C ASN A 87 86.27 10.55 25.13
N LEU A 88 86.77 10.50 23.89
CA LEU A 88 86.10 9.82 22.79
C LEU A 88 85.95 8.31 23.06
N SER A 89 86.99 7.66 23.60
CA SER A 89 86.92 6.25 24.01
C SER A 89 85.87 6.02 25.09
N GLY A 90 85.76 6.90 26.08
CA GLY A 90 84.73 6.83 27.11
C GLY A 90 83.31 6.99 26.55
N LYS A 91 83.13 7.85 25.54
CA LYS A 91 81.85 8.01 24.83
C LYS A 91 81.49 6.76 24.02
N ILE A 92 82.45 6.15 23.32
CA ILE A 92 82.22 4.91 22.55
C ILE A 92 81.78 3.78 23.48
N VAL A 93 82.42 3.60 24.64
CA VAL A 93 82.03 2.55 25.61
C VAL A 93 80.61 2.76 26.13
N LYS A 94 80.19 4.01 26.40
CA LYS A 94 78.81 4.32 26.82
C LYS A 94 77.78 4.07 25.72
N LEU A 95 78.14 4.34 24.45
CA LEU A 95 77.26 4.14 23.29
C LEU A 95 77.18 2.67 22.86
N ASN A 96 78.24 1.88 23.08
CA ASN A 96 78.29 0.47 22.69
C ASN A 96 77.56 -0.47 23.67
N GLY A 97 76.73 0.08 24.57
CA GLY A 97 75.82 -0.67 25.43
C GLY A 97 74.65 -1.26 24.63
N ALA A 98 74.94 -2.25 23.77
CA ALA A 98 73.97 -3.03 23.01
C ALA A 98 72.88 -3.67 23.89
N ASP A 99 73.15 -3.84 25.20
CA ASP A 99 72.18 -4.31 26.19
C ASP A 99 70.96 -3.40 26.34
N VAL A 100 71.11 -2.07 26.23
CA VAL A 100 69.97 -1.15 26.45
C VAL A 100 68.95 -1.27 25.30
N VAL A 101 69.44 -1.31 24.07
CA VAL A 101 68.59 -1.45 22.87
C VAL A 101 67.92 -2.82 22.84
N LEU A 102 68.63 -3.89 23.22
CA LEU A 102 68.08 -5.24 23.27
C LEU A 102 67.00 -5.37 24.36
N LEU A 103 67.22 -4.77 25.54
CA LEU A 103 66.26 -4.77 26.64
C LEU A 103 64.98 -3.98 26.30
N GLU A 104 65.09 -2.85 25.60
CA GLU A 104 63.91 -2.11 25.11
C GLU A 104 63.13 -2.90 24.05
N TYR A 105 63.82 -3.60 23.14
CA TYR A 105 63.18 -4.45 22.15
C TYR A 105 62.39 -5.61 22.80
N GLU A 106 62.97 -6.28 23.79
CA GLU A 106 62.26 -7.32 24.54
C GLU A 106 61.05 -6.77 25.31
N ARG A 107 61.17 -5.58 25.90
CA ARG A 107 60.06 -4.91 26.59
C ARG A 107 58.93 -4.59 25.62
N LEU A 108 59.23 -4.02 24.45
CA LEU A 108 58.23 -3.74 23.41
C LEU A 108 57.57 -5.03 22.92
N LYS A 109 58.34 -6.10 22.73
CA LYS A 109 57.79 -7.40 22.31
C LYS A 109 56.79 -7.94 23.34
N ARG A 110 57.12 -7.90 24.63
CA ARG A 110 56.19 -8.32 25.69
C ARG A 110 54.93 -7.45 25.73
N GLN A 111 55.07 -6.13 25.61
CA GLN A 111 53.92 -5.22 25.56
C GLN A 111 53.03 -5.49 24.34
N ASN A 112 53.60 -5.77 23.18
CA ASN A 112 52.83 -6.14 21.98
C ASN A 112 52.10 -7.48 22.16
N GLU A 113 52.74 -8.48 22.77
CA GLU A 113 52.08 -9.76 23.06
C GLU A 113 50.93 -9.60 24.07
N GLU A 114 51.12 -8.78 25.11
CA GLU A 114 50.07 -8.47 26.09
C GLU A 114 48.91 -7.69 25.45
N LEU A 115 49.21 -6.70 24.61
CA LEU A 115 48.21 -5.93 23.87
C LEU A 115 47.40 -6.82 22.92
N GLN A 116 48.05 -7.74 22.19
CA GLN A 116 47.34 -8.69 21.35
C GLN A 116 46.45 -9.66 22.13
N ARG A 117 46.87 -10.04 23.35
CA ARG A 117 46.03 -10.89 24.23
C ARG A 117 44.85 -10.10 24.77
N SER A 118 45.03 -8.85 25.18
CA SER A 118 43.93 -8.01 25.67
C SER A 118 42.95 -7.65 24.55
N GLU A 119 43.43 -7.34 23.35
CA GLU A 119 42.58 -7.11 22.17
C GLU A 119 41.74 -8.36 21.85
N ARG A 120 42.34 -9.56 21.86
CA ARG A 120 41.61 -10.82 21.63
C ARG A 120 40.53 -11.06 22.68
N LYS A 121 40.85 -10.86 23.97
CA LYS A 121 39.85 -10.98 25.05
C LYS A 121 38.71 -9.98 24.89
N ALA A 122 39.02 -8.73 24.59
CA ALA A 122 38.00 -7.70 24.36
C ALA A 122 37.11 -8.05 23.16
N ARG A 123 37.68 -8.58 22.07
CA ARG A 123 36.89 -9.06 20.92
C ARG A 123 35.97 -10.22 21.28
N GLU A 124 36.46 -11.22 22.02
CA GLU A 124 35.64 -12.35 22.46
C GLU A 124 34.51 -11.93 23.41
N GLU A 125 34.76 -10.97 24.31
CA GLU A 125 33.73 -10.41 25.19
C GLU A 125 32.66 -9.67 24.38
N VAL A 126 33.08 -8.81 23.44
CA VAL A 126 32.14 -8.12 22.54
C VAL A 126 31.35 -9.11 21.68
N GLU A 127 31.98 -10.16 21.15
CA GLU A 127 31.28 -11.19 20.37
C GLU A 127 30.24 -11.96 21.21
N LYS A 128 30.56 -12.27 22.47
CA LYS A 128 29.61 -12.91 23.40
C LYS A 128 28.44 -11.99 23.74
N GLU A 129 28.70 -10.70 24.00
CA GLU A 129 27.65 -9.72 24.26
C GLU A 129 26.76 -9.53 23.03
N VAL A 130 27.35 -9.40 21.83
CA VAL A 130 26.61 -9.29 20.58
C VAL A 130 25.78 -10.55 20.30
N ALA A 131 26.33 -11.75 20.55
CA ALA A 131 25.60 -13.00 20.41
C ALA A 131 24.44 -13.12 21.39
N HIS A 132 24.66 -12.74 22.66
CA HIS A 132 23.62 -12.71 23.69
C HIS A 132 22.49 -11.76 23.30
N VAL A 133 22.82 -10.51 22.97
CA VAL A 133 21.85 -9.51 22.54
C VAL A 133 21.08 -10.00 21.32
N LYS A 134 21.75 -10.55 20.30
CA LYS A 134 21.09 -11.11 19.12
C LYS A 134 20.12 -12.25 19.47
N SER A 135 20.48 -13.10 20.43
CA SER A 135 19.59 -14.18 20.88
C SER A 135 18.35 -13.66 21.62
N GLU A 136 18.50 -12.64 22.48
CA GLU A 136 17.37 -12.00 23.17
C GLU A 136 16.43 -11.29 22.18
N TYR A 137 16.98 -10.60 21.18
CA TYR A 137 16.16 -9.98 20.13
C TYR A 137 15.40 -11.03 19.32
N CYS A 138 16.05 -12.14 18.94
CA CYS A 138 15.39 -13.24 18.24
C CYS A 138 14.27 -13.86 19.08
N GLN A 139 14.47 -14.00 20.39
CA GLN A 139 13.43 -14.50 21.29
C GLN A 139 12.24 -13.53 21.38
N LYS A 140 12.50 -12.23 21.55
CA LYS A 140 11.46 -11.19 21.59
C LYS A 140 10.69 -11.10 20.28
N GLU A 141 11.36 -11.20 19.14
CA GLU A 141 10.72 -11.23 17.82
C GLU A 141 9.77 -12.44 17.72
N GLN A 142 10.22 -13.61 18.16
CA GLN A 142 9.38 -14.81 18.18
C GLN A 142 8.19 -14.70 19.16
N GLU A 143 8.36 -14.05 20.30
CA GLU A 143 7.26 -13.75 21.23
C GLU A 143 6.25 -12.76 20.62
N MET A 144 6.72 -11.73 19.93
CA MET A 144 5.84 -10.77 19.24
C MET A 144 5.07 -11.44 18.10
N ASP A 145 5.72 -12.29 17.30
CA ASP A 145 5.05 -13.03 16.22
C ASP A 145 3.96 -13.97 16.77
N ARG A 146 4.21 -14.63 17.91
CA ARG A 146 3.19 -15.43 18.60
C ARG A 146 2.01 -14.56 19.05
N LEU A 147 2.27 -13.41 19.66
CA LEU A 147 1.22 -12.48 20.10
C LEU A 147 0.40 -11.93 18.92
N ILE A 148 1.04 -11.62 17.80
CA ILE A 148 0.36 -11.19 16.58
C ILE A 148 -0.55 -12.30 16.05
N THR A 149 -0.04 -13.53 15.98
CA THR A 149 -0.81 -14.69 15.50
C THR A 149 -2.02 -14.97 16.39
N ASP A 150 -1.84 -14.92 17.72
CA ASP A 150 -2.93 -15.09 18.67
C ASP A 150 -3.98 -13.97 18.55
N ALA A 151 -3.54 -12.71 18.43
CA ALA A 151 -4.42 -11.56 18.23
C ALA A 151 -5.20 -11.65 16.90
N GLU A 152 -4.58 -12.10 15.81
CA GLU A 152 -5.25 -12.36 14.54
C GLU A 152 -6.28 -13.47 14.65
N GLN A 153 -5.98 -14.55 15.38
CA GLN A 153 -6.92 -15.64 15.62
C GLN A 153 -8.13 -15.17 16.44
N GLU A 154 -7.92 -14.37 17.48
CA GLU A 154 -9.00 -13.77 18.27
C GLU A 154 -9.86 -12.82 17.44
N LYS A 155 -9.24 -11.98 16.61
CA LYS A 155 -9.95 -11.10 15.68
C LYS A 155 -10.80 -11.90 14.70
N GLN A 156 -10.27 -12.99 14.15
CA GLN A 156 -11.03 -13.85 13.23
C GLN A 156 -12.20 -14.54 13.93
N LYS A 157 -12.00 -15.03 15.17
CA LYS A 157 -13.08 -15.56 16.02
C LYS A 157 -14.15 -14.49 16.28
N ALA A 158 -13.77 -13.26 16.65
CA ALA A 158 -14.70 -12.16 16.88
C ALA A 158 -15.51 -11.79 15.62
N LEU A 159 -14.85 -11.68 14.46
CA LEU A 159 -15.52 -11.42 13.18
C LEU A 159 -16.49 -12.55 12.81
N SER A 160 -16.11 -13.81 13.00
CA SER A 160 -17.00 -14.94 12.75
C SER A 160 -18.22 -14.91 13.66
N LEU A 161 -18.04 -14.66 14.97
CA LEU A 161 -19.13 -14.51 15.93
C LEU A 161 -20.06 -13.34 15.56
N GLN A 162 -19.50 -12.20 15.19
CA GLN A 162 -20.28 -11.05 14.74
C GLN A 162 -21.12 -11.39 13.51
N SER A 163 -20.54 -12.10 12.52
CA SER A 163 -21.27 -12.53 11.33
C SER A 163 -22.42 -13.50 11.66
N VAL A 164 -22.21 -14.41 12.61
CA VAL A 164 -23.23 -15.36 13.06
C VAL A 164 -24.35 -14.63 13.81
N VAL A 165 -24.00 -13.73 14.73
CA VAL A 165 -24.97 -12.91 15.46
C VAL A 165 -25.78 -12.02 14.51
N GLN A 166 -25.13 -11.43 13.50
CA GLN A 166 -25.82 -10.63 12.49
C GLN A 166 -26.80 -11.48 11.67
N LYS A 167 -26.38 -12.66 11.21
CA LYS A 167 -27.27 -13.60 10.48
C LYS A 167 -28.45 -14.05 11.34
N LEU A 168 -28.22 -14.37 12.61
CA LEU A 168 -29.28 -14.77 13.53
C LEU A 168 -30.26 -13.62 13.79
N THR A 169 -29.75 -12.39 13.96
CA THR A 169 -30.57 -11.19 14.14
C THR A 169 -31.42 -10.91 12.91
N ASP A 170 -30.84 -10.94 11.71
CA ASP A 170 -31.54 -10.73 10.45
C ASP A 170 -32.59 -11.82 10.19
N GLN A 171 -32.23 -13.08 10.44
CA GLN A 171 -33.17 -14.19 10.34
C GLN A 171 -34.33 -14.06 11.33
N LYS A 172 -34.08 -13.61 12.56
CA LYS A 172 -35.12 -13.34 13.56
C LYS A 172 -36.03 -12.18 13.13
N ALA A 173 -35.46 -11.08 12.63
CA ALA A 173 -36.22 -9.94 12.11
C ALA A 173 -37.08 -10.34 10.90
N LYS A 174 -36.53 -11.13 9.97
CA LYS A 174 -37.26 -11.66 8.81
C LYS A 174 -38.42 -12.57 9.21
N ARG A 175 -38.21 -13.47 10.18
CA ARG A 175 -39.29 -14.32 10.71
C ARG A 175 -40.39 -13.49 11.37
N LEU A 176 -40.03 -12.50 12.19
CA LEU A 176 -41.00 -11.66 12.88
C LEU A 176 -41.81 -10.79 11.91
N THR A 177 -41.17 -10.23 10.88
CA THR A 177 -41.86 -9.45 9.84
C THR A 177 -42.76 -10.34 8.97
N GLU A 178 -42.31 -11.53 8.60
CA GLU A 178 -43.13 -12.45 7.81
C GLU A 178 -44.33 -12.98 8.60
N ASP A 179 -44.15 -13.32 9.88
CA ASP A 179 -45.24 -13.75 10.75
C ASP A 179 -46.27 -12.64 10.96
N ASN A 180 -45.80 -11.42 11.27
CA ASN A 180 -46.69 -10.27 11.40
C ASN A 180 -47.47 -10.00 10.10
N ARG A 181 -46.81 -10.09 8.94
CA ARG A 181 -47.47 -9.96 7.63
C ARG A 181 -48.55 -11.02 7.44
N ARG A 182 -48.30 -12.28 7.80
CA ARG A 182 -49.30 -13.36 7.72
C ARG A 182 -50.48 -13.08 8.64
N GLN A 183 -50.23 -12.66 9.87
CA GLN A 183 -51.30 -12.29 10.81
C GLN A 183 -52.16 -11.15 10.27
N TRP A 184 -51.56 -10.08 9.76
CA TRP A 184 -52.29 -8.97 9.14
C TRP A 184 -53.08 -9.42 7.91
N GLN A 185 -52.54 -10.31 7.10
CA GLN A 185 -53.23 -10.83 5.92
C GLN A 185 -54.46 -11.67 6.31
N VAL A 186 -54.34 -12.53 7.32
CA VAL A 186 -55.46 -13.32 7.84
C VAL A 186 -56.53 -12.39 8.43
N TRP A 187 -56.12 -11.41 9.25
CA TRP A 187 -57.03 -10.44 9.83
C TRP A 187 -57.76 -9.61 8.77
N TYR A 188 -57.04 -9.15 7.74
CA TYR A 188 -57.63 -8.40 6.62
C TYR A 188 -58.61 -9.24 5.81
N GLN A 189 -58.26 -10.49 5.49
CA GLN A 189 -59.16 -11.40 4.75
C GLN A 189 -60.42 -11.70 5.56
N ALA A 190 -60.29 -11.97 6.87
CA ALA A 190 -61.43 -12.17 7.75
C ALA A 190 -62.34 -10.94 7.79
N LYS A 191 -61.77 -9.74 7.92
CA LYS A 191 -62.53 -8.48 7.94
C LYS A 191 -63.19 -8.17 6.59
N LYS A 192 -62.50 -8.46 5.47
CA LYS A 192 -63.04 -8.32 4.12
C LYS A 192 -64.23 -9.26 3.91
N ALA A 193 -64.10 -10.53 4.29
CA ALA A 193 -65.18 -11.50 4.20
C ALA A 193 -66.38 -11.09 5.07
N ALA A 194 -66.13 -10.62 6.29
CA ALA A 194 -67.19 -10.09 7.17
C ALA A 194 -67.91 -8.89 6.51
N MET A 195 -67.17 -7.90 6.00
CA MET A 195 -67.75 -6.74 5.32
C MET A 195 -68.54 -7.13 4.07
N GLN A 196 -68.05 -8.06 3.25
CA GLN A 196 -68.78 -8.58 2.10
C GLN A 196 -70.08 -9.29 2.52
N GLY A 197 -70.04 -10.04 3.64
CA GLY A 197 -71.24 -10.65 4.23
C GLY A 197 -72.27 -9.62 4.69
N TYR A 198 -71.85 -8.56 5.40
CA TYR A 198 -72.74 -7.47 5.82
C TYR A 198 -73.41 -6.77 4.63
N VAL A 199 -72.63 -6.46 3.58
CA VAL A 199 -73.17 -5.85 2.35
C VAL A 199 -74.13 -6.81 1.66
N GLY A 200 -73.83 -8.11 1.61
CA GLY A 200 -74.73 -9.13 1.05
C GLY A 200 -76.06 -9.20 1.79
N VAL A 201 -76.05 -9.26 3.12
CA VAL A 201 -77.27 -9.30 3.95
C VAL A 201 -78.09 -8.02 3.76
N LEU A 202 -77.44 -6.85 3.79
CA LEU A 202 -78.12 -5.57 3.55
C LEU A 202 -78.78 -5.53 2.17
N THR A 203 -78.08 -6.02 1.14
CA THR A 203 -78.61 -6.10 -0.23
C THR A 203 -79.82 -7.03 -0.30
N MET A 204 -79.79 -8.18 0.39
CA MET A 204 -80.93 -9.10 0.43
C MET A 204 -82.14 -8.50 1.15
N ILE A 205 -81.93 -7.77 2.25
CA ILE A 205 -83.01 -7.08 2.97
C ILE A 205 -83.64 -6.01 2.06
N CYS A 206 -82.82 -5.22 1.37
CA CYS A 206 -83.30 -4.25 0.39
C CYS A 206 -84.10 -4.93 -0.73
N PHE A 207 -83.63 -6.07 -1.26
CA PHE A 207 -84.34 -6.84 -2.28
C PHE A 207 -85.71 -7.33 -1.82
N VAL A 208 -85.81 -7.87 -0.60
CA VAL A 208 -87.08 -8.36 -0.04
C VAL A 208 -88.07 -7.22 0.20
N ILE A 209 -87.63 -6.10 0.78
CA ILE A 209 -88.47 -4.91 1.01
C ILE A 209 -88.97 -4.34 -0.32
N THR A 210 -88.11 -4.34 -1.34
CA THR A 210 -88.45 -3.88 -2.69
C THR A 210 -89.48 -4.79 -3.33
N GLY A 211 -89.25 -6.11 -3.37
CA GLY A 211 -90.18 -7.08 -3.95
C GLY A 211 -91.56 -7.00 -3.29
N LEU A 212 -91.62 -6.83 -1.98
CA LEU A 212 -92.87 -6.62 -1.25
C LEU A 212 -93.59 -5.32 -1.63
N SER A 213 -92.84 -4.23 -1.92
CA SER A 213 -93.43 -2.98 -2.42
C SER A 213 -93.96 -3.13 -3.85
N VAL A 214 -93.22 -3.81 -4.73
CA VAL A 214 -93.64 -4.04 -6.13
C VAL A 214 -94.94 -4.84 -6.19
N ILE A 215 -95.06 -5.91 -5.40
CA ILE A 215 -96.26 -6.77 -5.35
C ILE A 215 -97.48 -6.00 -4.84
N ARG A 216 -97.29 -4.97 -3.99
CA ARG A 216 -98.38 -4.13 -3.49
C ARG A 216 -98.91 -3.14 -4.54
N GLN A 217 -98.17 -2.84 -5.59
CA GLN A 217 -98.59 -1.85 -6.60
C GLN A 217 -99.31 -2.53 -7.76
N LYS A 218 -100.65 -2.42 -7.76
CA LYS A 218 -101.53 -3.04 -8.77
C LYS A 218 -101.18 -2.64 -10.21
N VAL A 219 -100.73 -1.40 -10.42
CA VAL A 219 -100.40 -0.84 -11.74
C VAL A 219 -99.23 -1.59 -12.40
N PHE A 220 -98.22 -1.98 -11.62
CA PHE A 220 -97.07 -2.73 -12.13
C PHE A 220 -97.47 -4.17 -12.48
N CYS A 221 -98.28 -4.82 -11.65
CA CYS A 221 -98.79 -6.17 -11.94
C CYS A 221 -99.64 -6.21 -13.23
N GLU A 222 -100.44 -5.18 -13.48
CA GLU A 222 -101.25 -5.07 -14.70
C GLU A 222 -100.38 -4.87 -15.96
N ASP A 223 -99.41 -3.98 -15.89
CA ASP A 223 -98.43 -3.72 -16.95
C ASP A 223 -97.58 -4.98 -17.28
N VAL A 224 -97.23 -5.79 -16.27
CA VAL A 224 -96.57 -7.11 -16.43
C VAL A 224 -97.47 -8.08 -17.19
N ILE A 225 -98.74 -8.19 -16.79
CA ILE A 225 -99.71 -9.07 -17.45
C ILE A 225 -99.90 -8.65 -18.90
N ASP A 226 -100.02 -7.35 -19.18
CA ASP A 226 -100.16 -6.83 -20.54
C ASP A 226 -98.90 -7.02 -21.38
N PHE A 227 -97.70 -6.91 -20.78
CA PHE A 227 -96.45 -7.25 -21.46
C PHE A 227 -96.43 -8.71 -21.89
N PHE A 228 -96.72 -9.65 -20.98
CA PHE A 228 -96.74 -11.07 -21.30
C PHE A 228 -97.85 -11.44 -22.28
N ARG A 229 -99.00 -10.76 -22.22
CA ARG A 229 -100.08 -10.90 -23.20
C ARG A 229 -99.65 -10.41 -24.59
N GLY A 230 -98.97 -9.28 -24.67
CA GLY A 230 -98.40 -8.75 -25.92
C GLY A 230 -97.31 -9.66 -26.48
N PHE A 231 -96.41 -10.12 -25.62
CA PHE A 231 -95.35 -11.06 -25.97
C PHE A 231 -95.92 -12.41 -26.43
N GLY A 232 -96.96 -12.91 -25.77
CA GLY A 232 -97.71 -14.09 -26.17
C GLY A 232 -98.32 -13.95 -27.57
N LYS A 233 -98.87 -12.78 -27.91
CA LYS A 233 -99.34 -12.48 -29.28
C LYS A 233 -98.20 -12.48 -30.30
N VAL A 234 -97.03 -11.92 -29.94
CA VAL A 234 -95.84 -11.95 -30.82
C VAL A 234 -95.35 -13.38 -31.05
N ILE A 235 -95.31 -14.20 -29.99
CA ILE A 235 -94.98 -15.64 -30.10
C ILE A 235 -96.02 -16.35 -30.96
N GLN A 236 -97.30 -16.07 -30.78
CA GLN A 236 -98.38 -16.66 -31.57
C GLN A 236 -98.26 -16.28 -33.05
N ILE A 237 -97.95 -15.01 -33.37
CA ILE A 237 -97.70 -14.54 -34.74
C ILE A 237 -96.48 -15.25 -35.34
N LEU A 238 -95.39 -15.39 -34.58
CA LEU A 238 -94.21 -16.12 -35.03
C LEU A 238 -94.52 -17.60 -35.25
N ALA A 239 -95.29 -18.23 -34.37
CA ALA A 239 -95.71 -19.62 -34.50
C ALA A 239 -96.59 -19.83 -35.74
N VAL A 240 -97.55 -18.93 -35.99
CA VAL A 240 -98.39 -18.95 -37.20
C VAL A 240 -97.57 -18.70 -38.45
N ARG A 241 -96.60 -17.77 -38.42
CA ARG A 241 -95.71 -17.49 -39.56
C ARG A 241 -94.79 -18.68 -39.87
N ILE A 242 -94.26 -19.35 -38.85
CA ILE A 242 -93.52 -20.61 -39.00
C ILE A 242 -94.44 -21.69 -39.57
N HIS A 243 -95.68 -21.81 -39.07
CA HIS A 243 -96.66 -22.77 -39.58
C HIS A 243 -97.05 -22.52 -41.05
N SER A 244 -97.16 -21.26 -41.46
CA SER A 244 -97.40 -20.88 -42.86
C SER A 244 -96.20 -21.24 -43.76
N ILE A 245 -94.97 -21.02 -43.29
CA ILE A 245 -93.75 -21.47 -44.00
C ILE A 245 -93.73 -23.00 -44.13
N ILE A 246 -94.21 -23.73 -43.11
CA ILE A 246 -94.34 -25.19 -43.15
C ILE A 246 -95.37 -25.62 -44.21
N LEU A 247 -96.52 -24.95 -44.28
CA LEU A 247 -97.59 -25.32 -45.22
C LEU A 247 -97.18 -25.07 -46.67
N SER A 248 -96.49 -23.96 -46.95
CA SER A 248 -95.98 -23.66 -48.30
C SER A 248 -94.87 -24.61 -48.73
N LEU A 249 -94.01 -25.05 -47.81
CA LEU A 249 -92.99 -26.06 -48.09
C LEU A 249 -93.60 -27.45 -48.32
N ALA A 250 -94.72 -27.78 -47.66
CA ALA A 250 -95.48 -29.01 -47.89
C ALA A 250 -96.23 -29.01 -49.23
N GLU A 251 -96.63 -27.85 -49.74
CA GLU A 251 -97.29 -27.73 -51.05
C GLU A 251 -96.33 -28.05 -52.21
N VAL A 252 -95.03 -27.75 -52.04
CA VAL A 252 -93.96 -28.18 -52.97
C VAL A 252 -93.79 -29.71 -52.98
N SER A 253 -94.17 -30.42 -51.91
CA SER A 253 -94.07 -31.89 -51.84
C SER A 253 -95.26 -32.61 -52.47
N LYS A 254 -96.29 -31.89 -52.94
CA LYS A 254 -97.57 -32.45 -53.43
C LYS A 254 -97.50 -33.02 -54.87
N ASN A 255 -96.34 -32.93 -55.53
CA ASN A 255 -96.09 -33.56 -56.84
C ASN A 255 -95.67 -35.05 -56.77
N VAL A 256 -95.80 -35.71 -55.61
CA VAL A 256 -95.48 -37.14 -55.44
C VAL A 256 -96.77 -37.95 -55.35
N SER A 257 -97.01 -38.84 -56.32
CA SER A 257 -98.29 -39.53 -56.58
C SER A 257 -98.67 -40.67 -55.62
N ASN A 258 -98.23 -40.64 -54.36
CA ASN A 258 -98.56 -41.69 -53.39
C ASN A 258 -98.97 -41.10 -52.03
N ASP A 259 -100.28 -41.13 -51.77
CA ASP A 259 -100.96 -40.39 -50.70
C ASP A 259 -100.46 -40.76 -49.28
N MET A 260 -100.13 -42.03 -49.04
CA MET A 260 -99.56 -42.46 -47.74
C MET A 260 -98.12 -41.98 -47.51
N VAL A 261 -97.28 -41.99 -48.55
CA VAL A 261 -95.86 -41.62 -48.44
C VAL A 261 -95.72 -40.13 -48.22
N ALA A 262 -96.58 -39.31 -48.86
CA ALA A 262 -96.63 -37.87 -48.66
C ALA A 262 -97.03 -37.50 -47.21
N VAL A 263 -97.98 -38.22 -46.61
CA VAL A 263 -98.40 -37.98 -45.22
C VAL A 263 -97.26 -38.32 -44.24
N ILE A 264 -96.58 -39.44 -44.42
CA ILE A 264 -95.46 -39.84 -43.54
C ILE A 264 -94.28 -38.86 -43.68
N LEU A 265 -93.91 -38.47 -44.91
CA LEU A 265 -92.85 -37.47 -45.14
C LEU A 265 -93.20 -36.11 -44.54
N LYS A 266 -94.46 -35.68 -44.64
CA LYS A 266 -94.93 -34.42 -44.04
C LYS A 266 -94.75 -34.43 -42.52
N TRP A 267 -95.16 -35.49 -41.84
CA TRP A 267 -95.00 -35.59 -40.38
C TRP A 267 -93.53 -35.72 -39.96
N MET A 268 -92.70 -36.46 -40.71
CA MET A 268 -91.26 -36.56 -40.45
C MET A 268 -90.55 -35.21 -40.60
N MET A 269 -90.90 -34.41 -41.63
CA MET A 269 -90.35 -33.07 -41.82
C MET A 269 -90.82 -32.10 -40.73
N VAL A 270 -92.08 -32.17 -40.30
CA VAL A 270 -92.58 -31.36 -39.17
C VAL A 270 -91.82 -31.68 -37.88
N VAL A 271 -91.61 -32.95 -37.56
CA VAL A 271 -90.85 -33.36 -36.37
C VAL A 271 -89.40 -32.88 -36.43
N LEU A 272 -88.71 -33.06 -37.56
CA LEU A 272 -87.33 -32.63 -37.74
C LEU A 272 -87.17 -31.09 -37.64
N LEU A 273 -88.15 -30.35 -38.15
CA LEU A 273 -88.15 -28.89 -38.15
C LEU A 273 -88.50 -28.29 -36.79
N TRP A 274 -89.20 -29.00 -35.90
CA TRP A 274 -89.40 -28.56 -34.51
C TRP A 274 -88.20 -28.90 -33.62
N ILE A 275 -87.53 -30.01 -33.88
CA ILE A 275 -86.34 -30.43 -33.13
C ILE A 275 -85.16 -29.51 -33.42
N MET A 276 -84.98 -29.07 -34.68
CA MET A 276 -83.83 -28.24 -35.07
C MET A 276 -83.75 -26.90 -34.31
N PRO A 277 -84.80 -26.06 -34.21
CA PRO A 277 -84.80 -24.83 -33.44
C PRO A 277 -84.63 -25.08 -31.94
N VAL A 278 -85.28 -26.10 -31.38
CA VAL A 278 -85.15 -26.43 -29.95
C VAL A 278 -83.72 -26.89 -29.64
N ALA A 279 -83.11 -27.67 -30.52
CA ALA A 279 -81.72 -28.09 -30.41
C ALA A 279 -80.75 -26.92 -30.63
N LEU A 280 -81.00 -26.00 -31.57
CA LEU A 280 -80.17 -24.82 -31.80
C LEU A 280 -80.24 -23.80 -30.65
N ILE A 281 -81.44 -23.57 -30.10
CA ILE A 281 -81.64 -22.72 -28.93
C ILE A 281 -81.01 -23.38 -27.70
N GLY A 282 -81.24 -24.69 -27.50
CA GLY A 282 -80.65 -25.45 -26.40
C GLY A 282 -79.13 -25.51 -26.47
N PHE A 283 -78.56 -25.73 -27.66
CA PHE A 283 -77.12 -25.75 -27.90
C PHE A 283 -76.52 -24.34 -27.80
N GLY A 284 -77.23 -23.31 -28.26
CA GLY A 284 -76.84 -21.91 -28.10
C GLY A 284 -76.80 -21.48 -26.64
N ILE A 285 -77.83 -21.83 -25.86
CA ILE A 285 -77.87 -21.60 -24.41
C ILE A 285 -76.76 -22.40 -23.72
N TYR A 286 -76.57 -23.68 -24.06
CA TYR A 286 -75.53 -24.53 -23.49
C TYR A 286 -74.11 -24.00 -23.76
N LYS A 287 -73.80 -23.63 -25.01
CA LYS A 287 -72.52 -23.01 -25.39
C LYS A 287 -72.33 -21.63 -24.77
N PHE A 288 -73.40 -20.85 -24.62
CA PHE A 288 -73.38 -19.57 -23.93
C PHE A 288 -73.09 -19.77 -22.43
N TRP A 289 -73.70 -20.78 -21.80
CA TRP A 289 -73.47 -21.14 -20.41
C TRP A 289 -72.09 -21.75 -20.16
N GLU A 290 -71.55 -22.54 -21.10
CA GLU A 290 -70.21 -23.12 -21.01
C GLU A 290 -69.12 -22.05 -21.20
N LYS A 291 -69.30 -21.15 -22.17
CA LYS A 291 -68.29 -20.14 -22.53
C LYS A 291 -68.33 -18.89 -21.63
N TYR A 292 -69.50 -18.57 -21.07
CA TYR A 292 -69.70 -17.37 -20.26
C TYR A 292 -70.18 -17.66 -18.84
N GLY A 293 -70.51 -18.90 -18.47
CA GLY A 293 -70.98 -19.22 -17.11
C GLY A 293 -69.93 -18.94 -16.03
N GLU A 294 -68.65 -19.09 -16.36
CA GLU A 294 -67.55 -18.80 -15.43
C GLU A 294 -67.22 -17.30 -15.35
N ASP A 295 -67.47 -16.55 -16.43
CA ASP A 295 -67.29 -15.10 -16.51
C ASP A 295 -68.52 -14.33 -15.95
N ILE A 296 -69.74 -14.83 -16.10
CA ILE A 296 -70.97 -14.31 -15.48
C ILE A 296 -70.94 -14.51 -13.97
N ARG A 297 -70.42 -15.65 -13.48
CA ARG A 297 -70.31 -15.94 -12.04
C ARG A 297 -69.27 -15.09 -11.32
N LYS A 298 -68.27 -14.57 -12.04
CA LYS A 298 -67.27 -13.61 -11.53
C LYS A 298 -67.61 -12.14 -11.82
N GLY A 299 -68.47 -11.88 -12.82
CA GLY A 299 -68.78 -10.55 -13.33
C GLY A 299 -70.14 -9.96 -12.92
N LEU A 300 -71.04 -10.75 -12.31
CA LEU A 300 -72.10 -10.16 -11.47
C LEU A 300 -71.44 -9.66 -10.18
N ASP A 301 -70.74 -8.54 -10.29
CA ASP A 301 -70.41 -7.74 -9.12
C ASP A 301 -71.74 -7.50 -8.40
N VAL A 302 -71.79 -7.84 -7.12
CA VAL A 302 -72.93 -7.57 -6.20
C VAL A 302 -73.44 -6.13 -6.37
N TRP A 303 -72.56 -5.23 -6.81
CA TRP A 303 -72.84 -3.85 -7.23
C TRP A 303 -73.84 -3.69 -8.38
N ASN A 304 -73.70 -4.43 -9.49
CA ASN A 304 -74.61 -4.29 -10.64
C ASN A 304 -76.00 -4.84 -10.34
N CYS A 305 -76.05 -5.90 -9.50
CA CYS A 305 -77.31 -6.43 -8.99
C CYS A 305 -77.97 -5.45 -8.00
N SER A 306 -77.19 -4.79 -7.15
CA SER A 306 -77.70 -3.74 -6.24
C SER A 306 -78.23 -2.52 -7.01
N VAL A 307 -77.53 -2.08 -8.07
CA VAL A 307 -77.96 -0.95 -8.91
C VAL A 307 -79.22 -1.28 -9.71
N GLY A 308 -79.32 -2.47 -10.31
CA GLY A 308 -80.54 -2.91 -10.99
C GLY A 308 -81.75 -2.96 -10.05
N VAL A 309 -81.54 -3.42 -8.81
CA VAL A 309 -82.60 -3.45 -7.78
C VAL A 309 -82.98 -2.04 -7.33
N VAL A 310 -82.03 -1.12 -7.14
CA VAL A 310 -82.33 0.28 -6.80
C VAL A 310 -83.03 1.01 -7.95
N ALA A 311 -82.68 0.71 -9.20
CA ALA A 311 -83.40 1.22 -10.37
C ALA A 311 -84.84 0.70 -10.42
N LEU A 312 -85.05 -0.57 -10.08
CA LEU A 312 -86.37 -1.19 -9.93
C LEU A 312 -87.19 -0.51 -8.82
N VAL A 313 -86.58 -0.21 -7.66
CA VAL A 313 -87.21 0.58 -6.58
C VAL A 313 -87.64 1.96 -7.07
N GLY A 314 -86.74 2.67 -7.75
CA GLY A 314 -87.04 4.01 -8.26
C GLY A 314 -88.18 4.00 -9.27
N LEU A 315 -88.17 3.03 -10.19
CA LEU A 315 -89.15 2.93 -11.27
C LEU A 315 -90.54 2.50 -10.76
N VAL A 316 -90.58 1.71 -9.68
CA VAL A 316 -91.81 1.33 -8.97
C VAL A 316 -92.33 2.50 -8.13
N TYR A 317 -91.47 3.14 -7.33
CA TYR A 317 -91.86 4.29 -6.48
C TYR A 317 -92.38 5.48 -7.30
N PHE A 318 -91.74 5.77 -8.43
CA PHE A 318 -92.20 6.80 -9.37
C PHE A 318 -93.18 6.26 -10.43
N GLY A 319 -93.62 5.01 -10.35
CA GLY A 319 -94.34 4.37 -11.45
C GLY A 319 -95.66 5.04 -11.79
N ASP A 320 -96.38 5.54 -10.77
CA ASP A 320 -97.63 6.27 -10.97
C ASP A 320 -97.37 7.64 -11.62
N TYR A 321 -96.31 8.35 -11.20
CA TYR A 321 -95.88 9.63 -11.78
C TYR A 321 -95.32 9.48 -13.20
N MET A 322 -94.58 8.40 -13.48
CA MET A 322 -93.99 8.14 -14.79
C MET A 322 -95.03 7.72 -15.82
N LYS A 323 -96.10 7.04 -15.41
CA LYS A 323 -97.22 6.68 -16.30
C LYS A 323 -98.05 7.90 -16.72
N GLU A 324 -98.09 8.94 -15.89
CA GLU A 324 -98.71 10.22 -16.24
C GLU A 324 -97.89 11.01 -17.27
N ILE A 325 -96.56 10.82 -17.27
CA ILE A 325 -95.63 11.50 -18.21
C ILE A 325 -95.41 10.68 -19.49
N VAL A 326 -95.41 9.34 -19.41
CA VAL A 326 -95.07 8.42 -20.51
C VAL A 326 -96.06 7.26 -20.57
N SER A 327 -96.81 7.16 -21.66
CA SER A 327 -97.82 6.12 -21.90
C SER A 327 -97.26 4.74 -22.30
N ILE A 328 -95.99 4.47 -22.00
CA ILE A 328 -95.27 3.24 -22.38
C ILE A 328 -95.31 2.25 -21.22
N ASN A 329 -95.37 0.95 -21.53
CA ASN A 329 -95.36 -0.11 -20.52
C ASN A 329 -94.10 -0.03 -19.63
N LEU A 330 -94.32 0.20 -18.34
CA LEU A 330 -93.27 0.45 -17.35
C LEU A 330 -92.33 -0.75 -17.18
N PHE A 331 -92.89 -1.96 -17.25
CA PHE A 331 -92.13 -3.20 -17.13
C PHE A 331 -91.17 -3.40 -18.30
N GLY A 332 -91.61 -3.05 -19.51
CA GLY A 332 -90.78 -3.11 -20.71
C GLY A 332 -89.59 -2.14 -20.65
N MET A 333 -89.82 -0.93 -20.14
CA MET A 333 -88.76 0.07 -19.94
C MET A 333 -87.73 -0.40 -18.91
N TRP A 334 -88.18 -0.97 -17.80
CA TRP A 334 -87.29 -1.56 -16.80
C TRP A 334 -86.42 -2.68 -17.38
N LEU A 335 -87.03 -3.63 -18.11
CA LEU A 335 -86.28 -4.69 -18.82
C LEU A 335 -85.23 -4.12 -19.79
N LEU A 336 -85.55 -3.03 -20.49
CA LEU A 336 -84.62 -2.38 -21.42
C LEU A 336 -83.42 -1.78 -20.67
N VAL A 337 -83.67 -1.09 -19.55
CA VAL A 337 -82.61 -0.53 -18.70
C VAL A 337 -81.72 -1.64 -18.13
N ASP A 338 -82.29 -2.74 -17.67
CA ASP A 338 -81.54 -3.89 -17.17
C ASP A 338 -80.69 -4.54 -18.26
N VAL A 339 -81.23 -4.72 -19.48
CA VAL A 339 -80.46 -5.24 -20.61
C VAL A 339 -79.31 -4.30 -20.97
N LEU A 340 -79.52 -2.98 -20.96
CA LEU A 340 -78.46 -1.99 -21.19
C LEU A 340 -77.40 -2.01 -20.09
N LEU A 341 -77.78 -2.17 -18.82
CA LEU A 341 -76.85 -2.30 -17.69
C LEU A 341 -76.01 -3.58 -17.78
N ILE A 342 -76.61 -4.68 -18.22
CA ILE A 342 -75.89 -5.95 -18.45
C ILE A 342 -74.91 -5.77 -19.61
N LEU A 343 -75.33 -5.15 -20.72
CA LEU A 343 -74.46 -4.86 -21.87
C LEU A 343 -73.31 -3.91 -21.51
N ALA A 344 -73.58 -2.87 -20.73
CA ALA A 344 -72.57 -1.94 -20.23
C ALA A 344 -71.58 -2.64 -19.28
N GLY A 345 -72.07 -3.49 -18.37
CA GLY A 345 -71.23 -4.31 -17.50
C GLY A 345 -70.34 -5.27 -18.29
N TRP A 346 -70.88 -5.89 -19.33
CA TRP A 346 -70.13 -6.73 -20.28
C TRP A 346 -69.07 -5.94 -21.04
N TYR A 347 -69.39 -4.72 -21.49
CA TYR A 347 -68.46 -3.84 -22.18
C TYR A 347 -67.29 -3.41 -21.28
N VAL A 348 -67.59 -3.05 -20.02
CA VAL A 348 -66.58 -2.64 -19.03
C VAL A 348 -65.69 -3.82 -18.61
N TRP A 349 -66.28 -4.99 -18.38
CA TRP A 349 -65.54 -6.22 -18.05
C TRP A 349 -64.68 -6.70 -19.22
N GLY A 350 -65.22 -6.65 -20.45
CA GLY A 350 -64.46 -6.90 -21.67
C GLY A 350 -63.27 -5.96 -21.82
N CYS A 351 -63.45 -4.66 -21.58
CA CYS A 351 -62.35 -3.68 -21.58
C CYS A 351 -61.28 -3.98 -20.53
N LYS A 352 -61.68 -4.45 -19.33
CA LYS A 352 -60.75 -4.81 -18.25
C LYS A 352 -59.89 -6.04 -18.60
N LYS A 353 -60.48 -7.03 -19.28
CA LYS A 353 -59.80 -8.24 -19.77
C LYS A 353 -58.80 -7.93 -20.90
N TYR A 354 -59.12 -7.00 -21.80
CA TYR A 354 -58.21 -6.57 -22.87
C TYR A 354 -57.07 -5.66 -22.40
N ARG A 355 -57.22 -4.96 -21.26
CA ARG A 355 -56.18 -4.07 -20.71
C ARG A 355 -55.19 -4.74 -19.74
N GLY A 356 -55.28 -6.05 -19.52
CA GLY A 356 -54.30 -6.80 -18.72
C GLY A 356 -54.19 -6.38 -17.25
N LEU A 357 -55.20 -5.68 -16.71
CA LEU A 357 -55.29 -5.34 -15.29
C LEU A 357 -55.87 -6.55 -14.51
N CYS A 358 -55.03 -7.56 -14.32
CA CYS A 358 -55.16 -8.52 -13.23
C CYS A 358 -54.64 -7.90 -11.93
#